data_AF-A0A7C7W3H7-F1
#
_entry.id   AF-A0A7C7W3H7-F1
#
_cell.length_a   1.000
_cell.length_b   1.000
_cell.length_c   1.000
_cell.angle_alpha   90.00
_cell.angle_beta   90.00
_cell.angle_gamma   90.00
#
_symmetry.space_group_name_H-M   'P 1'
#
loop_
_entity.id
_entity.type
_entity.pdbx_description
1 polymer ?
#
loop_
_entity_poly.entity_id
_entity_poly.type
_entity_poly.pdbx_seq_one_letter_code
_entity_poly.pdbx_strand_id
1 'polypeptide(L)'
;MTVDSPPPAPSDRAFWRALWPLLLPLLFALPSLGGFSYPGVEAQFSDIAISHYPNLLYIQRALTEFHALPFWSPTILSGYPFAAEPMAGLWYPPGWLALLLPLPLGVNLTVMLHLLWGGLGFYLLLRAEKRSHRAALLGALAFTGMPKIFAHFGAGHLTLLFALPWTPWLLLSARDDAEAETALRHPLAAGLILGLIFLAGPQWAAYAALLYLVYGFVNHRFQISRFKSPLFNLITAAFVSAPLLLPLVEYTRLSTRASLTAADVLTYSLPPVRLLGLIFPDWGGPHEWMLYPGAAVLVLGLVAVV
;
A
#
# COMPACT_ATOMS: atom_id res chain seq x y z
N MET A 1 2.55 -43.06 -20.04
CA MET A 1 2.71 -41.63 -19.67
C MET A 1 1.92 -41.40 -18.40
N THR A 2 2.58 -41.47 -17.26
CA THR A 2 1.99 -41.16 -15.95
C THR A 2 1.82 -39.65 -15.89
N VAL A 3 0.57 -39.20 -15.79
CA VAL A 3 0.26 -37.82 -15.48
C VAL A 3 0.71 -37.61 -14.03
N ASP A 4 1.86 -36.96 -13.84
CA ASP A 4 2.34 -36.57 -12.52
C ASP A 4 1.26 -35.70 -11.88
N SER A 5 0.59 -36.25 -10.88
CA SER A 5 -0.31 -35.51 -10.01
C SER A 5 0.51 -34.40 -9.32
N PRO A 6 -0.03 -33.18 -9.19
CA PRO A 6 0.68 -32.12 -8.50
C PRO A 6 1.02 -32.57 -7.07
N PRO A 7 2.20 -32.20 -6.54
CA PRO A 7 2.60 -32.61 -5.21
C PRO A 7 1.57 -32.17 -4.17
N PRO A 8 1.34 -32.98 -3.12
CA PRO A 8 0.38 -32.67 -2.08
C PRO A 8 0.68 -31.32 -1.43
N ALA A 9 -0.38 -30.61 -1.02
CA ALA A 9 -0.24 -29.33 -0.36
C ALA A 9 0.65 -29.49 0.90
N PRO A 10 1.63 -28.59 1.13
CA PRO A 10 2.45 -28.64 2.32
C PRO A 10 1.57 -28.50 3.57
N SER A 11 1.93 -29.18 4.66
CA SER A 11 1.27 -28.97 5.95
C SER A 11 1.36 -27.50 6.37
N ASP A 12 0.38 -27.00 7.12
CA ASP A 12 0.32 -25.59 7.55
C ASP A 12 1.64 -25.12 8.20
N ARG A 13 2.30 -25.99 8.97
CA ARG A 13 3.61 -25.70 9.56
C ARG A 13 4.72 -25.57 8.52
N ALA A 14 4.74 -26.43 7.50
CA ALA A 14 5.73 -26.34 6.42
C ALA A 14 5.50 -25.09 5.55
N PHE A 15 4.23 -24.71 5.35
CA PHE A 15 3.86 -23.46 4.66
C PHE A 15 4.42 -22.22 5.39
N TRP A 16 4.12 -22.05 6.68
CA TRP A 16 4.60 -20.88 7.43
C TRP A 16 6.12 -20.85 7.53
N ARG A 17 6.76 -22.01 7.67
CA ARG A 17 8.22 -22.11 7.62
C ARG A 17 8.78 -21.65 6.28
N ALA A 18 8.12 -21.91 5.15
CA ALA A 18 8.63 -21.51 3.84
C ALA A 18 8.56 -19.99 3.58
N LEU A 19 7.78 -19.24 4.37
CA LEU A 19 7.60 -17.79 4.21
C LEU A 19 8.57 -16.94 5.02
N TRP A 20 9.44 -17.54 5.85
CA TRP A 20 10.45 -16.80 6.62
C TRP A 20 11.29 -15.80 5.80
N PRO A 21 11.61 -16.04 4.49
CA PRO A 21 12.41 -15.09 3.73
C PRO A 21 11.73 -13.72 3.54
N LEU A 22 10.40 -13.63 3.67
CA LEU A 22 9.69 -12.34 3.63
C LEU A 22 10.08 -11.40 4.76
N LEU A 23 10.78 -11.88 5.79
CA LEU A 23 11.37 -11.07 6.84
C LEU A 23 12.64 -10.33 6.37
N LEU A 24 13.31 -10.80 5.32
CA LEU A 24 14.60 -10.24 4.85
C LEU A 24 14.51 -8.77 4.46
N PRO A 25 13.50 -8.32 3.67
CA PRO A 25 13.37 -6.90 3.36
C PRO A 25 13.19 -6.08 4.63
N LEU A 26 12.44 -6.56 5.62
CA LEU A 26 12.18 -5.81 6.86
C LEU A 26 13.42 -5.54 7.71
N LEU A 27 14.52 -6.27 7.47
CA LEU A 27 15.78 -6.08 8.20
C LEU A 27 16.29 -4.63 8.05
N PHE A 28 15.91 -3.90 7.00
CA PHE A 28 16.27 -2.49 6.84
C PHE A 28 15.74 -1.61 7.99
N ALA A 29 14.60 -1.97 8.59
CA ALA A 29 13.94 -1.18 9.61
C ALA A 29 14.47 -1.48 11.03
N LEU A 30 15.19 -2.59 11.21
CA LEU A 30 15.71 -3.02 12.52
C LEU A 30 16.66 -1.99 13.15
N PRO A 31 17.64 -1.40 12.43
CA PRO A 31 18.53 -0.40 12.99
C PRO A 31 17.80 0.86 13.47
N SER A 32 16.62 1.15 12.89
CA SER A 32 15.83 2.33 13.22
C SER A 32 14.68 2.06 14.17
N LEU A 33 14.54 0.89 14.82
CA LEU A 33 13.39 0.64 15.69
C LEU A 33 13.20 1.69 16.80
N GLY A 34 14.31 2.22 17.34
CA GLY A 34 14.30 3.28 18.35
C GLY A 34 14.21 4.72 17.80
N GLY A 35 14.16 4.89 16.48
CA GLY A 35 14.20 6.19 15.80
C GLY A 35 13.39 6.19 14.51
N PHE A 36 13.58 7.21 13.68
CA PHE A 36 13.17 7.14 12.27
C PHE A 36 14.42 6.95 11.41
N SER A 37 14.28 6.16 10.34
CA SER A 37 15.34 6.00 9.35
C SER A 37 15.37 7.22 8.44
N TYR A 38 16.44 8.01 8.58
CA TYR A 38 16.72 9.12 7.69
C TYR A 38 17.92 8.72 6.82
N PRO A 39 17.71 8.14 5.63
CA PRO A 39 18.79 7.64 4.77
C PRO A 39 19.73 8.74 4.25
N GLY A 40 19.40 10.02 4.48
CA GLY A 40 20.27 11.18 4.24
C GLY A 40 19.92 12.34 5.17
N VAL A 41 20.75 13.39 5.16
CA VAL A 41 20.55 14.61 5.99
C VAL A 41 19.23 15.29 5.69
N GLU A 42 18.85 15.39 4.41
CA GLU A 42 17.58 15.97 3.97
C GLU A 42 16.36 15.19 4.49
N ALA A 43 16.51 13.88 4.73
CA ALA A 43 15.43 13.05 5.24
C ALA A 43 15.05 13.40 6.69
N GLN A 44 15.85 14.18 7.43
CA GLN A 44 15.45 14.70 8.75
C GLN A 44 14.18 15.58 8.68
N PHE A 45 13.86 16.11 7.50
CA PHE A 45 12.63 16.87 7.22
C PHE A 45 11.61 16.06 6.40
N SER A 46 11.73 14.73 6.38
CA SER A 46 10.78 13.85 5.70
C SER A 46 9.38 13.96 6.30
N ASP A 47 8.37 13.59 5.50
CA ASP A 47 6.97 13.65 5.88
C ASP A 47 6.65 12.85 7.15
N ILE A 48 7.43 11.80 7.44
CA ILE A 48 7.26 11.05 8.67
C ILE A 48 7.58 11.90 9.90
N ALA A 49 8.59 12.76 9.83
CA ALA A 49 9.06 13.60 10.92
C ALA A 49 8.17 14.84 11.11
N ILE A 50 7.83 15.51 10.01
CA ILE A 50 7.16 16.81 10.04
C ILE A 50 5.63 16.71 10.00
N SER A 51 5.07 15.59 9.51
CA SER A 51 3.63 15.41 9.32
C SER A 51 3.09 14.19 10.07
N HIS A 52 3.52 12.97 9.74
CA HIS A 52 2.89 11.76 10.29
C HIS A 52 3.13 11.55 11.78
N TYR A 53 4.36 11.75 12.27
CA TYR A 53 4.67 11.63 13.69
C TYR A 53 3.88 12.61 14.56
N PRO A 54 3.86 13.93 14.30
CA PRO A 54 3.05 14.86 15.09
C PRO A 54 1.55 14.57 14.97
N ASN A 55 1.05 14.15 13.80
CA ASN A 55 -0.35 13.74 13.64
C ASN A 55 -0.71 12.54 14.53
N LEU A 56 0.13 11.50 14.57
CA LEU A 56 -0.08 10.32 15.42
C LEU A 56 0.00 10.67 16.91
N LEU A 57 0.94 11.52 17.30
CA LEU A 57 1.02 12.03 18.68
C LEU A 57 -0.24 12.84 19.04
N TYR A 58 -0.75 13.64 18.11
CA TYR A 58 -1.99 14.40 18.33
C TYR A 58 -3.20 13.48 18.48
N ILE A 59 -3.32 12.42 17.66
CA ILE A 59 -4.36 11.40 17.82
C ILE A 59 -4.24 10.72 19.18
N GLN A 60 -3.03 10.31 19.57
CA GLN A 60 -2.80 9.68 20.87
C GLN A 60 -3.28 10.58 22.02
N ARG A 61 -2.83 11.84 22.06
CA ARG A 61 -3.25 12.80 23.09
C ARG A 61 -4.75 13.09 23.06
N ALA A 62 -5.34 13.22 21.87
CA ALA A 62 -6.77 13.43 21.74
C ALA A 62 -7.60 12.29 22.37
N LEU A 63 -7.16 11.05 22.16
CA LEU A 63 -7.82 9.88 22.72
C LEU A 63 -7.55 9.71 24.22
N THR A 64 -6.32 9.95 24.69
CA THR A 64 -5.93 9.66 26.09
C THR A 64 -6.18 10.80 27.06
N GLU A 65 -5.99 12.05 26.62
CA GLU A 65 -6.13 13.24 27.49
C GLU A 65 -7.51 13.86 27.31
N PHE A 66 -7.93 14.09 26.06
CA PHE A 66 -9.18 14.78 25.74
C PHE A 66 -10.40 13.84 25.59
N HIS A 67 -10.17 12.53 25.55
CA HIS A 67 -11.21 11.51 25.38
C HIS A 67 -12.13 11.78 24.18
N ALA A 68 -11.56 12.31 23.09
CA ALA A 68 -12.31 12.78 21.94
C ALA A 68 -11.62 12.37 20.62
N LEU A 69 -12.42 12.23 19.56
CA LEU A 69 -11.89 12.09 18.21
C LEU A 69 -11.43 13.46 17.69
N PRO A 70 -10.19 13.61 17.21
CA PRO A 70 -9.66 14.89 16.78
C PRO A 70 -10.18 15.27 15.39
N PHE A 71 -11.35 15.92 15.30
CA PHE A 71 -11.88 16.38 14.01
C PHE A 71 -11.22 17.67 13.52
N TRP A 72 -10.72 18.50 14.43
CA TRP A 72 -10.01 19.75 14.15
C TRP A 72 -8.67 19.74 14.89
N SER A 73 -7.61 20.24 14.26
CA SER A 73 -6.29 20.40 14.89
C SER A 73 -5.92 21.87 14.96
N PRO A 74 -5.58 22.44 16.12
CA PRO A 74 -5.19 23.84 16.27
C PRO A 74 -3.69 24.09 16.01
N THR A 75 -2.95 23.07 15.57
CA THR A 75 -1.48 23.07 15.61
C THR A 75 -0.80 23.83 14.46
N ILE A 76 -1.52 24.17 13.40
CA ILE A 76 -1.00 24.87 12.21
C ILE A 76 -1.89 26.07 11.90
N LEU A 77 -1.33 27.28 11.85
CA LEU A 77 -1.98 28.53 11.40
C LEU A 77 -3.41 28.73 11.92
N SER A 78 -3.62 28.62 13.24
CA SER A 78 -4.92 28.70 13.94
C SER A 78 -5.87 27.52 13.73
N GLY A 79 -5.50 26.58 12.88
CA GLY A 79 -6.02 25.23 12.82
C GLY A 79 -6.47 24.80 11.43
N TYR A 80 -6.74 23.51 11.32
CA TYR A 80 -7.18 22.88 10.07
C TYR A 80 -8.10 21.67 10.36
N PRO A 81 -8.94 21.26 9.38
CA PRO A 81 -9.84 20.13 9.52
C PRO A 81 -9.08 18.80 9.51
N PHE A 82 -8.59 18.39 10.67
CA PHE A 82 -7.78 17.18 10.84
C PHE A 82 -8.45 15.90 10.31
N ALA A 83 -9.77 15.77 10.49
CA ALA A 83 -10.52 14.63 9.96
C ALA A 83 -10.64 14.61 8.43
N ALA A 84 -10.42 15.74 7.75
CA ALA A 84 -10.42 15.83 6.30
C ALA A 84 -9.03 15.60 5.68
N GLU A 85 -7.97 15.59 6.49
CA GLU A 85 -6.58 15.50 6.03
C GLU A 85 -6.18 14.03 5.78
N PRO A 86 -5.96 13.61 4.51
CA PRO A 86 -5.61 12.22 4.21
C PRO A 86 -4.29 11.77 4.85
N MET A 87 -3.36 12.69 5.08
CA MET A 87 -2.07 12.39 5.72
C MET A 87 -2.14 12.28 7.25
N ALA A 88 -3.29 12.61 7.86
CA ALA A 88 -3.49 12.50 9.31
C ALA A 88 -3.56 11.05 9.78
N GLY A 89 -3.98 10.11 8.92
CA GLY A 89 -4.12 8.69 9.27
C GLY A 89 -5.24 8.38 10.26
N LEU A 90 -6.08 9.36 10.62
CA LEU A 90 -7.17 9.21 11.61
C LEU A 90 -8.13 8.07 11.24
N TRP A 91 -8.50 7.98 9.97
CA TRP A 91 -9.54 7.06 9.51
C TRP A 91 -9.02 5.72 9.00
N TYR A 92 -7.73 5.42 9.16
CA TYR A 92 -7.14 4.16 8.69
C TYR A 92 -6.89 3.20 9.87
N PRO A 93 -7.79 2.24 10.16
CA PRO A 93 -7.71 1.43 11.39
C PRO A 93 -6.42 0.60 11.52
N PRO A 94 -5.87 -0.03 10.47
CA PRO A 94 -4.59 -0.73 10.58
C PRO A 94 -3.43 0.19 10.97
N GLY A 95 -3.52 1.49 10.66
CA GLY A 95 -2.54 2.49 11.09
C GLY A 95 -2.52 2.71 12.61
N TRP A 96 -3.64 2.45 13.30
CA TRP A 96 -3.74 2.63 14.75
C TRP A 96 -2.94 1.61 15.54
N LEU A 97 -2.47 0.52 14.91
CA LEU A 97 -1.49 -0.38 15.50
C LEU A 97 -0.23 0.37 15.95
N ALA A 98 0.12 1.47 15.28
CA ALA A 98 1.24 2.30 15.65
C ALA A 98 1.06 2.97 17.02
N LEU A 99 -0.17 3.20 17.45
CA LEU A 99 -0.49 3.88 18.72
C LEU A 99 -0.45 2.95 19.93
N LEU A 100 -0.38 1.62 19.71
CA LEU A 100 -0.32 0.61 20.77
C LEU A 100 1.07 0.53 21.44
N LEU A 101 2.08 1.16 20.83
CA LEU A 101 3.46 1.14 21.29
C LEU A 101 4.03 2.57 21.32
N PRO A 102 5.11 2.82 22.07
CA PRO A 102 5.80 4.10 22.03
C PRO A 102 6.19 4.48 20.60
N LEU A 103 5.97 5.72 20.21
CA LEU A 103 6.43 6.24 18.93
C LEU A 103 7.91 6.64 19.07
N PRO A 104 8.81 6.28 18.12
CA PRO A 104 8.54 5.83 16.75
C PRO A 104 8.43 4.30 16.55
N LEU A 105 8.68 3.48 17.57
CA LEU A 105 8.67 2.01 17.46
C LEU A 105 7.37 1.47 16.85
N GLY A 106 6.21 1.97 17.30
CA GLY A 106 4.92 1.57 16.77
C GLY A 106 4.75 1.84 15.27
N VAL A 107 5.27 2.97 14.77
CA VAL A 107 5.21 3.31 13.34
C VAL A 107 6.06 2.34 12.53
N ASN A 108 7.31 2.11 12.95
CA ASN A 108 8.23 1.21 12.24
C ASN A 108 7.65 -0.21 12.17
N LEU A 109 7.12 -0.73 13.27
CA LEU A 109 6.49 -2.05 13.30
C LEU A 109 5.24 -2.10 12.42
N THR A 110 4.43 -1.05 12.41
CA THR A 110 3.25 -0.98 11.54
C THR A 110 3.64 -0.98 10.07
N VAL A 111 4.69 -0.26 9.68
CA VAL A 111 5.23 -0.33 8.30
C VAL A 111 5.71 -1.74 7.96
N MET A 112 6.48 -2.37 8.85
CA MET A 112 6.97 -3.74 8.64
C MET A 112 5.83 -4.75 8.49
N LEU A 113 4.76 -4.62 9.29
CA LEU A 113 3.55 -5.44 9.19
C LEU A 113 2.84 -5.24 7.86
N HIS A 114 2.75 -4.01 7.35
CA HIS A 114 2.17 -3.75 6.03
C HIS A 114 3.02 -4.36 4.91
N LEU A 115 4.35 -4.24 4.97
CA LEU A 115 5.23 -4.86 3.98
C LEU A 115 5.10 -6.39 3.99
N LEU A 116 5.05 -7.02 5.17
CA LEU A 116 4.76 -8.45 5.29
C LEU A 116 3.40 -8.81 4.72
N TRP A 117 2.38 -8.02 5.03
CA TRP A 117 1.03 -8.21 4.52
C TRP A 117 1.00 -8.16 2.99
N GLY A 118 1.66 -7.18 2.37
CA GLY A 118 1.77 -7.08 0.92
C GLY A 118 2.57 -8.22 0.30
N GLY A 119 3.69 -8.61 0.91
CA GLY A 119 4.48 -9.76 0.48
C GLY A 119 3.69 -11.06 0.51
N LEU A 120 2.95 -11.31 1.59
CA LEU A 120 2.04 -12.46 1.70
C LEU A 120 0.94 -12.41 0.63
N GLY A 121 0.29 -11.26 0.46
CA GLY A 121 -0.73 -11.08 -0.58
C GLY A 121 -0.20 -11.36 -1.98
N PHE A 122 1.01 -10.87 -2.29
CA PHE A 122 1.66 -11.09 -3.59
C PHE A 122 2.08 -12.54 -3.80
N TYR A 123 2.62 -13.18 -2.76
CA TYR A 123 2.90 -14.61 -2.78
C TYR A 123 1.62 -15.42 -3.05
N LEU A 124 0.53 -15.14 -2.34
CA LEU A 124 -0.76 -15.82 -2.52
C LEU A 124 -1.36 -15.56 -3.91
N LEU A 125 -1.25 -14.34 -4.43
CA LEU A 125 -1.63 -14.00 -5.79
C LEU A 125 -0.89 -14.87 -6.81
N LEU A 126 0.44 -14.97 -6.73
CA LEU A 126 1.23 -15.80 -7.64
C LEU A 126 0.94 -17.30 -7.49
N ARG A 127 0.71 -17.77 -6.26
CA ARG A 127 0.29 -19.16 -6.01
C ARG A 127 -1.04 -19.46 -6.65
N ALA A 128 -1.99 -18.55 -6.52
CA ALA A 128 -3.27 -18.67 -7.18
C ALA A 128 -3.06 -18.68 -8.70
N GLU A 129 -2.13 -17.89 -9.25
CA GLU A 129 -1.73 -17.91 -10.68
C GLU A 129 -0.94 -19.17 -11.10
N LYS A 130 -1.05 -20.25 -10.30
CA LYS A 130 -0.44 -21.57 -10.52
C LYS A 130 1.09 -21.51 -10.67
N ARG A 131 1.74 -20.46 -10.13
CA ARG A 131 3.20 -20.35 -10.12
C ARG A 131 3.78 -21.23 -9.01
N SER A 132 4.97 -21.76 -9.25
CA SER A 132 5.68 -22.59 -8.27
C SER A 132 5.93 -21.82 -6.96
N HIS A 133 6.13 -22.56 -5.86
CA HIS A 133 6.33 -21.93 -4.54
C HIS A 133 7.56 -21.02 -4.54
N ARG A 134 8.63 -21.45 -5.22
CA ARG A 134 9.87 -20.68 -5.38
C ARG A 134 9.63 -19.40 -6.20
N ALA A 135 8.93 -19.49 -7.31
CA ALA A 135 8.61 -18.32 -8.14
C ALA A 135 7.71 -17.32 -7.39
N ALA A 136 6.71 -17.82 -6.65
CA ALA A 136 5.84 -16.99 -5.84
C ALA A 136 6.61 -16.26 -4.73
N LEU A 137 7.52 -16.96 -4.05
CA LEU A 137 8.36 -16.37 -3.01
C LEU A 137 9.32 -15.32 -3.57
N LEU A 138 10.00 -15.61 -4.69
CA LEU A 138 10.87 -14.65 -5.36
C LEU A 138 10.11 -13.40 -5.81
N GLY A 139 8.91 -13.57 -6.37
CA GLY A 139 8.05 -12.44 -6.76
C GLY A 139 7.62 -11.61 -5.55
N ALA A 140 7.27 -12.24 -4.43
CA ALA A 140 6.93 -11.54 -3.20
C ALA A 140 8.12 -10.77 -2.60
N LEU A 141 9.32 -11.34 -2.64
CA LEU A 141 10.56 -10.66 -2.25
C LEU A 141 10.90 -9.50 -3.19
N ALA A 142 10.67 -9.65 -4.49
CA ALA A 142 10.84 -8.58 -5.46
C ALA A 142 9.86 -7.43 -5.20
N PHE A 143 8.61 -7.75 -4.85
CA PHE A 143 7.61 -6.75 -4.48
C PHE A 143 8.00 -5.99 -3.21
N THR A 144 8.26 -6.68 -2.10
CA THR A 144 8.60 -6.04 -0.82
C THR A 144 9.99 -5.39 -0.82
N GLY A 145 10.89 -5.89 -1.67
CA GLY A 145 12.24 -5.38 -1.88
C GLY A 145 12.36 -4.31 -2.98
N MET A 146 11.26 -3.83 -3.57
CA MET A 146 11.34 -2.91 -4.70
C MET A 146 11.98 -1.56 -4.29
N PRO A 147 12.93 -1.00 -5.08
CA PRO A 147 13.58 0.28 -4.77
C PRO A 147 12.60 1.42 -4.47
N LYS A 148 11.44 1.43 -5.13
CA LYS A 148 10.38 2.42 -4.90
C LYS A 148 9.86 2.44 -3.45
N ILE A 149 9.74 1.29 -2.78
CA ILE A 149 9.31 1.22 -1.37
C ILE A 149 10.34 1.92 -0.49
N PHE A 150 11.63 1.70 -0.72
CA PHE A 150 12.69 2.31 0.07
C PHE A 150 12.83 3.81 -0.18
N ALA A 151 12.69 4.25 -1.43
CA ALA A 151 12.70 5.67 -1.77
C ALA A 151 11.58 6.43 -1.03
N HIS A 152 10.36 5.88 -1.04
CA HIS A 152 9.22 6.48 -0.35
C HIS A 152 9.28 6.33 1.17
N PHE A 153 9.90 5.28 1.70
CA PHE A 153 10.19 5.16 3.13
C PHE A 153 11.17 6.24 3.58
N GLY A 154 12.24 6.49 2.82
CA GLY A 154 13.19 7.56 3.10
C GLY A 154 12.57 8.96 3.01
N ALA A 155 11.62 9.16 2.10
CA ALA A 155 10.85 10.41 1.97
C ALA A 155 9.77 10.56 3.07
N GLY A 156 9.45 9.50 3.80
CA GLY A 156 8.46 9.51 4.86
C GLY A 156 7.01 9.36 4.39
N HIS A 157 6.76 8.89 3.16
CA HIS A 157 5.42 8.72 2.58
C HIS A 157 4.66 7.52 3.17
N LEU A 158 4.30 7.63 4.44
CA LEU A 158 3.71 6.54 5.22
C LEU A 158 2.37 6.05 4.63
N THR A 159 1.55 6.97 4.13
CA THR A 159 0.26 6.67 3.47
C THR A 159 0.42 5.73 2.27
N LEU A 160 1.45 5.93 1.45
CA LEU A 160 1.75 5.05 0.32
C LEU A 160 2.23 3.68 0.80
N LEU A 161 3.08 3.63 1.83
CA LEU A 161 3.57 2.37 2.41
C LEU A 161 2.46 1.54 3.06
N PHE A 162 1.38 2.18 3.50
CA PHE A 162 0.19 1.48 3.98
C PHE A 162 -0.74 1.07 2.84
N ALA A 163 -0.95 1.93 1.85
CA ALA A 163 -1.88 1.69 0.75
C ALA A 163 -1.39 0.64 -0.27
N LEU A 164 -0.12 0.74 -0.70
CA LEU A 164 0.46 -0.12 -1.73
C LEU A 164 0.37 -1.62 -1.40
N PRO A 165 0.67 -2.08 -0.16
CA PRO A 165 0.61 -3.49 0.21
C PRO A 165 -0.77 -4.14 0.16
N TRP A 166 -1.86 -3.37 0.09
CA TRP A 166 -3.21 -3.94 -0.12
C TRP A 166 -3.47 -4.32 -1.57
N THR A 167 -2.70 -3.79 -2.52
CA THR A 167 -2.90 -4.02 -3.97
C THR A 167 -2.92 -5.51 -4.33
N PRO A 168 -1.98 -6.36 -3.87
CA PRO A 168 -2.00 -7.78 -4.21
C PRO A 168 -3.25 -8.50 -3.70
N TRP A 169 -3.76 -8.11 -2.52
CA TRP A 169 -5.02 -8.62 -1.97
C TRP A 169 -6.23 -8.17 -2.78
N LEU A 170 -6.23 -6.92 -3.27
CA LEU A 170 -7.25 -6.41 -4.17
C LEU A 170 -7.28 -7.23 -5.46
N LEU A 171 -6.13 -7.46 -6.10
CA LEU A 171 -6.05 -8.30 -7.31
C LEU A 171 -6.47 -9.74 -7.02
N LEU A 172 -6.04 -10.32 -5.89
CA LEU A 172 -6.42 -11.66 -5.47
C LEU A 172 -7.94 -11.79 -5.25
N SER A 173 -8.61 -10.75 -4.77
CA SER A 173 -10.07 -10.71 -4.60
C SER A 173 -10.85 -10.71 -5.92
N ALA A 174 -10.20 -10.38 -7.05
CA ALA A 174 -10.83 -10.47 -8.37
C ALA A 174 -11.03 -11.92 -8.84
N ARG A 175 -10.45 -12.89 -8.13
CA ARG A 175 -10.44 -14.29 -8.54
C ARG A 175 -11.70 -15.04 -8.13
N ASP A 176 -12.19 -15.87 -9.04
CA ASP A 176 -13.38 -16.70 -8.87
C ASP A 176 -13.05 -18.19 -9.01
N ASP A 177 -12.05 -18.68 -8.26
CA ASP A 177 -11.69 -20.10 -8.32
C ASP A 177 -12.60 -20.91 -7.42
N ALA A 178 -13.64 -21.52 -7.99
CA ALA A 178 -14.75 -22.26 -7.34
C ALA A 178 -14.34 -23.12 -6.12
N GLU A 179 -13.13 -23.65 -6.09
CA GLU A 179 -12.66 -24.68 -5.16
C GLU A 179 -12.06 -24.19 -3.82
N ALA A 180 -11.75 -22.90 -3.63
CA ALA A 180 -11.10 -22.43 -2.41
C ALA A 180 -12.10 -21.75 -1.44
N GLU A 181 -12.40 -22.28 -0.25
CA GLU A 181 -13.21 -21.55 0.75
C GLU A 181 -12.36 -20.50 1.49
N THR A 182 -12.42 -19.21 1.08
CA THR A 182 -11.66 -18.14 1.75
C THR A 182 -12.48 -16.85 1.91
N ALA A 183 -12.25 -16.11 2.99
CA ALA A 183 -12.93 -14.84 3.29
C ALA A 183 -12.78 -13.78 2.19
N LEU A 184 -11.72 -13.90 1.36
CA LEU A 184 -11.46 -13.03 0.21
C LEU A 184 -12.43 -13.24 -0.96
N ARG A 185 -13.26 -14.29 -0.92
CA ARG A 185 -14.33 -14.53 -1.90
C ARG A 185 -15.63 -13.83 -1.60
N HIS A 186 -15.71 -13.10 -0.49
CA HIS A 186 -16.90 -12.33 -0.21
C HIS A 186 -17.14 -11.36 -1.37
N PRO A 187 -18.38 -11.24 -1.91
CA PRO A 187 -18.65 -10.41 -3.08
C PRO A 187 -18.33 -8.92 -2.87
N LEU A 188 -18.10 -8.51 -1.62
CA LEU A 188 -17.74 -7.15 -1.20
C LEU A 188 -16.24 -6.99 -0.85
N ALA A 189 -15.42 -8.05 -0.98
CA ALA A 189 -14.02 -8.03 -0.55
C ALA A 189 -13.21 -6.97 -1.30
N ALA A 190 -13.38 -6.86 -2.63
CA ALA A 190 -12.69 -5.85 -3.42
C ALA A 190 -13.07 -4.43 -2.98
N GLY A 191 -14.36 -4.20 -2.68
CA GLY A 191 -14.86 -2.91 -2.18
C GLY A 191 -14.31 -2.56 -0.81
N LEU A 192 -14.26 -3.53 0.11
CA LEU A 192 -13.66 -3.34 1.43
C LEU A 192 -12.17 -3.00 1.33
N ILE A 193 -11.41 -3.77 0.53
CA ILE A 193 -9.98 -3.54 0.33
C ILE A 193 -9.74 -2.18 -0.34
N LEU A 194 -10.51 -1.84 -1.37
CA LEU A 194 -10.38 -0.54 -2.05
C LEU A 194 -10.74 0.63 -1.12
N GLY A 195 -11.76 0.47 -0.28
CA GLY A 195 -12.08 1.43 0.79
C GLY A 195 -10.93 1.61 1.77
N LEU A 196 -10.29 0.52 2.21
CA LEU A 196 -9.10 0.57 3.07
C LEU A 196 -7.90 1.23 2.38
N ILE A 197 -7.68 0.96 1.09
CA ILE A 197 -6.64 1.65 0.29
C ILE A 197 -6.91 3.15 0.24
N PHE A 198 -8.17 3.56 0.04
CA PHE A 198 -8.53 4.97 0.03
C PHE A 198 -8.28 5.63 1.40
N LEU A 199 -8.67 4.96 2.49
CA LEU A 199 -8.42 5.45 3.86
C LEU A 199 -6.92 5.55 4.17
N ALA A 200 -6.10 4.63 3.65
CA ALA A 200 -4.65 4.66 3.81
C ALA A 200 -3.97 5.76 2.98
N GLY A 201 -4.45 5.99 1.75
CA GLY A 201 -3.84 6.92 0.81
C GLY A 201 -4.69 7.10 -0.46
N PRO A 202 -5.54 8.15 -0.55
CA PRO A 202 -6.42 8.38 -1.69
C PRO A 202 -5.68 8.44 -3.03
N GLN A 203 -4.43 8.95 -3.04
CA GLN A 203 -3.62 8.99 -4.26
C GLN A 203 -3.38 7.59 -4.87
N TRP A 204 -3.23 6.54 -4.05
CA TRP A 204 -2.99 5.19 -4.55
C TRP A 204 -4.29 4.45 -4.94
N ALA A 205 -5.43 4.83 -4.35
CA ALA A 205 -6.71 4.16 -4.57
C ALA A 205 -7.14 4.17 -6.05
N ALA A 206 -6.93 5.28 -6.77
CA ALA A 206 -7.23 5.36 -8.20
C ALA A 206 -6.39 4.38 -9.02
N TYR A 207 -5.09 4.30 -8.76
CA TYR A 207 -4.19 3.37 -9.45
C TYR A 207 -4.49 1.92 -9.09
N ALA A 208 -4.79 1.62 -7.83
CA ALA A 208 -5.18 0.28 -7.38
C ALA A 208 -6.50 -0.17 -8.04
N ALA A 209 -7.51 0.71 -8.13
CA ALA A 209 -8.75 0.45 -8.82
C ALA A 209 -8.52 0.19 -10.32
N LEU A 210 -7.69 1.01 -10.98
CA LEU A 210 -7.34 0.80 -12.39
C LEU A 210 -6.64 -0.55 -12.60
N LEU A 211 -5.65 -0.89 -11.76
CA LEU A 211 -4.96 -2.18 -11.82
C LEU A 211 -5.92 -3.34 -11.61
N TYR A 212 -6.84 -3.24 -10.65
CA TYR A 212 -7.89 -4.24 -10.41
C TYR A 212 -8.78 -4.44 -11.63
N LEU A 213 -9.23 -3.34 -12.25
CA LEU A 213 -10.07 -3.40 -13.44
C LEU A 213 -9.31 -4.05 -14.60
N VAL A 214 -8.11 -3.57 -14.92
CA VAL A 214 -7.28 -4.10 -16.01
C VAL A 214 -6.97 -5.58 -15.78
N TYR A 215 -6.56 -5.95 -14.56
CA TYR A 215 -6.26 -7.34 -14.21
C TYR A 215 -7.50 -8.24 -14.37
N GLY A 216 -8.68 -7.80 -13.90
CA GLY A 216 -9.91 -8.57 -14.03
C GLY A 216 -10.39 -8.71 -15.48
N PHE A 217 -10.21 -7.68 -16.32
CA PHE A 217 -10.53 -7.75 -17.75
C PHE A 217 -9.56 -8.65 -18.53
N VAL A 218 -8.25 -8.43 -18.40
CA VAL A 218 -7.21 -9.18 -19.14
C VAL A 218 -7.25 -10.67 -18.81
N ASN A 219 -7.55 -11.02 -17.55
CA ASN A 219 -7.61 -12.41 -17.12
C ASN A 219 -9.03 -13.02 -17.20
N HIS A 220 -9.97 -12.35 -17.89
CA HIS A 220 -11.37 -12.76 -18.06
C HIS A 220 -12.08 -13.14 -16.75
N ARG A 221 -11.74 -12.45 -15.66
CA ARG A 221 -12.28 -12.73 -14.30
C ARG A 221 -13.62 -12.04 -14.04
N PHE A 222 -13.92 -10.98 -14.78
CA PHE A 222 -15.22 -10.32 -14.71
C PHE A 222 -16.22 -10.97 -15.68
N GLN A 223 -17.16 -11.73 -15.13
CA GLN A 223 -18.28 -12.28 -15.90
C GLN A 223 -19.44 -11.28 -15.95
N ILE A 224 -20.00 -11.07 -17.15
CA ILE A 224 -21.14 -10.15 -17.39
C ILE A 224 -22.37 -10.54 -16.57
N SER A 225 -22.58 -11.83 -16.31
CA SER A 225 -23.67 -12.34 -15.45
C SER A 225 -23.59 -11.86 -14.00
N ARG A 226 -22.45 -11.28 -13.59
CA ARG A 226 -22.16 -10.80 -12.24
C ARG A 226 -22.04 -9.28 -12.16
N PHE A 227 -22.66 -8.53 -13.09
CA PHE A 227 -22.64 -7.05 -13.14
C PHE A 227 -23.05 -6.35 -11.83
N LYS A 228 -23.79 -7.05 -10.94
CA LYS A 228 -24.12 -6.54 -9.60
C LYS A 228 -22.89 -6.44 -8.68
N SER A 229 -21.90 -7.33 -8.81
CA SER A 229 -20.72 -7.39 -7.92
C SER A 229 -19.83 -6.14 -8.01
N PRO A 230 -19.48 -5.59 -9.20
CA PRO A 230 -18.74 -4.34 -9.29
C PRO A 230 -19.46 -3.15 -8.64
N LEU A 231 -20.78 -3.02 -8.85
CA LEU A 231 -21.57 -1.94 -8.24
C LEU A 231 -21.60 -2.07 -6.71
N PHE A 232 -21.82 -3.27 -6.17
CA PHE A 232 -21.78 -3.49 -4.74
C PHE A 232 -20.39 -3.21 -4.15
N ASN A 233 -19.31 -3.60 -4.83
CA ASN A 233 -17.95 -3.25 -4.42
C ASN A 233 -17.70 -1.75 -4.42
N LEU A 234 -18.22 -1.01 -5.41
CA LEU A 234 -18.13 0.45 -5.44
C LEU A 234 -18.89 1.08 -4.25
N ILE A 235 -20.11 0.60 -3.96
CA ILE A 235 -20.90 1.06 -2.81
C ILE A 235 -20.17 0.75 -1.50
N THR A 236 -19.61 -0.46 -1.35
CA THR A 236 -18.83 -0.84 -0.17
C THR A 236 -17.58 0.03 -0.03
N ALA A 237 -16.85 0.28 -1.11
CA ALA A 237 -15.68 1.16 -1.08
C ALA A 237 -16.07 2.59 -0.66
N ALA A 238 -17.16 3.13 -1.21
CA ALA A 238 -17.68 4.45 -0.84
C ALA A 238 -18.12 4.51 0.63
N PHE A 239 -18.78 3.46 1.12
CA PHE A 239 -19.22 3.38 2.52
C PHE A 239 -18.04 3.27 3.49
N VAL A 240 -17.08 2.38 3.21
CA VAL A 240 -15.88 2.19 4.04
C VAL A 240 -15.03 3.46 4.06
N SER A 241 -14.88 4.13 2.91
CA SER A 241 -14.09 5.35 2.80
C SER A 241 -14.82 6.62 3.27
N ALA A 242 -16.13 6.56 3.53
CA ALA A 242 -16.97 7.71 3.84
C ALA A 242 -16.42 8.64 4.96
N PRO A 243 -15.84 8.13 6.07
CA PRO A 243 -15.31 9.00 7.13
C PRO A 243 -14.23 9.97 6.67
N LEU A 244 -13.42 9.60 5.66
CA LEU A 244 -12.45 10.48 5.03
C LEU A 244 -13.01 11.15 3.78
N LEU A 245 -13.70 10.39 2.91
CA LEU A 245 -14.15 10.86 1.60
C LEU A 245 -15.09 12.07 1.70
N LEU A 246 -16.05 12.04 2.62
CA LEU A 246 -17.04 13.12 2.78
C LEU A 246 -16.39 14.44 3.21
N PRO A 247 -15.65 14.51 4.34
CA PRO A 247 -15.00 15.75 4.73
C PRO A 247 -13.89 16.16 3.75
N LEU A 248 -13.18 15.21 3.13
CA LEU A 248 -12.19 15.55 2.10
C LEU A 248 -12.83 16.29 0.92
N VAL A 249 -13.97 15.81 0.41
CA VAL A 249 -14.68 16.48 -0.70
C VAL A 249 -15.20 17.86 -0.29
N GLU A 250 -15.73 17.99 0.93
CA GLU A 250 -16.19 19.27 1.48
C GLU A 250 -15.05 20.29 1.56
N TYR A 251 -13.96 19.93 2.25
CA TYR A 251 -12.86 20.85 2.52
C TYR A 251 -11.93 21.07 1.33
N THR A 252 -11.87 20.14 0.35
CA THR A 252 -11.11 20.38 -0.89
C THR A 252 -11.63 21.63 -1.61
N ARG A 253 -12.96 21.85 -1.61
CA ARG A 253 -13.59 23.04 -2.22
C ARG A 253 -13.28 24.34 -1.49
N LEU A 254 -12.93 24.26 -0.21
CA LEU A 254 -12.61 25.39 0.66
C LEU A 254 -11.10 25.62 0.80
N SER A 255 -10.28 24.80 0.14
CA SER A 255 -8.83 24.86 0.20
C SER A 255 -8.24 25.52 -1.06
N THR A 256 -6.95 25.86 -1.00
CA THR A 256 -6.16 26.31 -2.16
C THR A 256 -6.12 25.28 -3.30
N ARG A 257 -6.53 24.02 -3.06
CA ARG A 257 -6.67 23.01 -4.12
C ARG A 257 -7.73 23.38 -5.14
N ALA A 258 -8.78 24.11 -4.75
CA ALA A 258 -9.84 24.55 -5.66
C ALA A 258 -9.34 25.59 -6.70
N SER A 259 -8.22 26.26 -6.42
CA SER A 259 -7.61 27.25 -7.30
C SER A 259 -6.43 26.72 -8.13
N LEU A 260 -6.10 25.43 -8.04
CA LEU A 260 -5.00 24.86 -8.81
C LEU A 260 -5.31 24.87 -10.30
N THR A 261 -4.39 25.41 -11.08
CA THR A 261 -4.43 25.35 -12.54
C THR A 261 -3.93 23.99 -13.03
N ALA A 262 -4.13 23.69 -14.32
CA ALA A 262 -3.56 22.49 -14.93
C ALA A 262 -2.01 22.47 -14.82
N ALA A 263 -1.36 23.63 -14.86
CA ALA A 263 0.10 23.73 -14.68
C ALA A 263 0.52 23.34 -13.26
N ASP A 264 -0.24 23.78 -12.25
CA ASP A 264 0.05 23.42 -10.85
C ASP A 264 -0.17 21.92 -10.62
N VAL A 265 -1.25 21.34 -11.16
CA VAL A 265 -1.54 19.90 -11.06
C VAL A 265 -0.47 19.04 -11.74
N LEU A 266 0.07 19.51 -12.87
CA LEU A 266 1.10 18.79 -13.62
C LEU A 266 2.52 19.07 -13.11
N THR A 267 2.69 19.93 -12.10
CA THR A 267 3.99 20.15 -11.45
C THR A 267 4.48 18.82 -10.87
N TYR A 268 5.76 18.51 -11.09
CA TYR A 268 6.40 17.23 -10.74
C TYR A 268 5.90 15.98 -11.50
N SER A 269 5.16 16.17 -12.61
CA SER A 269 4.88 15.07 -13.54
C SER A 269 6.16 14.38 -13.99
N LEU A 270 6.09 13.06 -14.16
CA LEU A 270 7.22 12.24 -14.56
C LEU A 270 7.79 12.71 -15.91
N PRO A 271 9.04 13.21 -15.97
CA PRO A 271 9.67 13.57 -17.23
C PRO A 271 9.86 12.31 -18.10
N PRO A 272 9.55 12.34 -19.41
CA PRO A 272 9.67 11.14 -20.25
C PRO A 272 11.05 10.47 -20.23
N VAL A 273 12.13 11.25 -20.08
CA VAL A 273 13.50 10.74 -19.95
C VAL A 273 13.69 9.85 -18.72
N ARG A 274 12.93 10.08 -17.63
CA ARG A 274 12.99 9.26 -16.42
C ARG A 274 12.39 7.86 -16.62
N LEU A 275 11.69 7.59 -17.72
CA LEU A 275 11.26 6.23 -18.09
C LEU A 275 12.45 5.28 -18.32
N LEU A 276 13.62 5.82 -18.69
CA LEU A 276 14.86 5.06 -18.73
C LEU A 276 15.22 4.43 -17.36
N GLY A 277 14.68 5.00 -16.28
CA GLY A 277 14.78 4.50 -14.91
C GLY A 277 14.21 3.08 -14.71
N LEU A 278 13.40 2.57 -15.64
CA LEU A 278 12.94 1.18 -15.62
C LEU A 278 14.08 0.18 -15.90
N ILE A 279 15.11 0.60 -16.63
CA ILE A 279 16.24 -0.23 -17.05
C ILE A 279 17.50 0.17 -16.29
N PHE A 280 17.72 1.48 -16.13
CA PHE A 280 18.92 2.03 -15.50
C PHE A 280 18.59 2.52 -14.09
N PRO A 281 19.34 2.12 -13.06
CA PRO A 281 19.10 2.59 -11.69
C PRO A 281 19.33 4.10 -11.58
N ASP A 282 18.42 4.79 -10.90
CA ASP A 282 18.52 6.21 -10.59
C ASP A 282 19.15 6.41 -9.21
N TRP A 283 20.33 7.03 -9.16
CA TRP A 283 21.08 7.26 -7.93
C TRP A 283 20.98 8.75 -7.53
N GLY A 284 19.84 9.15 -6.94
CA GLY A 284 19.64 10.50 -6.40
C GLY A 284 18.57 11.36 -7.09
N GLY A 285 17.70 10.78 -7.92
CA GLY A 285 16.48 11.43 -8.38
C GLY A 285 15.39 11.55 -7.30
N PRO A 286 14.36 12.40 -7.51
CA PRO A 286 13.17 12.44 -6.67
C PRO A 286 12.55 11.06 -6.49
N HIS A 287 12.10 10.79 -5.27
CA HIS A 287 11.58 9.48 -4.88
C HIS A 287 10.30 9.11 -5.66
N GLU A 288 9.54 10.10 -6.11
CA GLU A 288 8.38 9.95 -7.00
C GLU A 288 8.76 9.32 -8.35
N TRP A 289 9.96 9.66 -8.86
CA TRP A 289 10.49 9.19 -10.14
C TRP A 289 11.34 7.93 -10.01
N MET A 290 11.42 7.32 -8.81
CA MET A 290 12.02 6.00 -8.64
C MET A 290 11.15 4.94 -9.33
N LEU A 291 11.58 4.52 -10.53
CA LEU A 291 10.91 3.50 -11.34
C LEU A 291 11.66 2.16 -11.38
N TYR A 292 12.92 2.14 -10.95
CA TYR A 292 13.78 0.97 -11.09
C TYR A 292 13.22 -0.23 -10.33
N PRO A 293 12.99 -1.38 -10.99
CA PRO A 293 12.42 -2.57 -10.32
C PRO A 293 13.48 -3.39 -9.56
N GLY A 294 14.77 -3.11 -9.77
CA GLY A 294 15.89 -3.85 -9.18
C GLY A 294 16.62 -4.74 -10.17
N ALA A 295 17.95 -4.85 -10.03
CA ALA A 295 18.80 -5.57 -10.97
C ALA A 295 18.42 -7.06 -11.10
N ALA A 296 18.16 -7.71 -9.96
CA ALA A 296 17.76 -9.11 -9.93
C ALA A 296 16.46 -9.35 -10.70
N VAL A 297 15.48 -8.44 -10.56
CA VAL A 297 14.18 -8.53 -11.25
C VAL A 297 14.37 -8.35 -12.75
N LEU A 298 15.19 -7.39 -13.18
CA LEU A 298 15.48 -7.18 -14.61
C LEU A 298 16.18 -8.38 -15.24
N VAL A 299 17.22 -8.91 -14.59
CA VAL A 299 17.94 -10.08 -15.11
C VAL A 299 17.01 -11.28 -15.23
N LEU A 300 16.19 -11.56 -14.21
CA LEU A 300 15.21 -12.65 -14.26
C LEU A 300 14.15 -12.43 -15.33
N GLY A 301 13.69 -11.19 -15.52
CA GLY A 301 12.76 -10.82 -16.58
C GLY A 301 13.35 -11.06 -17.97
N LEU A 302 14.60 -10.67 -18.20
CA LEU A 302 15.30 -10.89 -19.47
C LEU A 302 15.49 -12.40 -19.76
N VAL A 303 15.89 -13.17 -18.76
CA VAL A 303 16.05 -14.62 -18.88
C VAL A 303 14.71 -15.31 -19.19
N ALA A 304 13.59 -14.79 -18.72
CA ALA A 304 12.27 -15.37 -18.99
C ALA A 304 11.74 -15.11 -20.42
N VAL A 305 12.31 -14.14 -21.14
CA VAL A 305 11.90 -13.77 -22.50
C VAL A 305 12.74 -14.47 -23.59
N VAL A 306 13.95 -14.92 -23.23
CA VAL A 306 14.87 -15.68 -24.10
C VAL A 306 14.55 -17.17 -24.03
#